data_AF-A0AAV5Z9U1-F1
#
_entry.id   AF-A0AAV5Z9U1-F1
#
_cell.length_a   1.000
_cell.length_b   1.000
_cell.length_c   1.000
_cell.angle_alpha   90.00
_cell.angle_beta   90.00
_cell.angle_gamma   90.00
#
_symmetry.space_group_name_H-M   'P 1'
#
loop_
_entity.id
_entity.type
_entity.pdbx_description
1 polymer ?
#
loop_
_entity_poly.entity_id
_entity_poly.type
_entity_poly.pdbx_seq_one_letter_code
_entity_poly.pdbx_strand_id
1 'polypeptide(L)' 'MPIVMLAADPVGDGLVASLARPGGNVTGTDTLPSPEFSQKWLEFLKDAAPRASRVAGAHGAARAQSQARRAADG' A
#
# COMPACT_ATOMS: atom_id res chain seq x y z
N MET A 1 6.36 -1.29 26.98
CA MET A 1 6.81 -2.29 26.01
C MET A 1 6.73 -1.69 24.61
N PRO A 2 7.79 -1.72 23.80
CA PRO A 2 7.75 -1.27 22.41
C PRO A 2 7.06 -2.30 21.49
N ILE A 3 6.41 -1.82 20.41
CA ILE A 3 5.77 -2.61 19.37
C ILE A 3 6.44 -2.29 18.04
N VAL A 4 6.81 -3.33 17.28
CA VAL A 4 7.42 -3.20 15.96
C VAL A 4 6.43 -3.71 14.91
N MET A 5 5.98 -2.82 14.02
CA MET A 5 4.98 -3.10 13.00
C MET A 5 5.60 -3.32 11.61
N LEU A 6 4.87 -4.06 10.78
CA LEU A 6 5.03 -4.11 9.34
C LEU A 6 3.65 -3.86 8.73
N ALA A 7 3.41 -2.67 8.18
CA ALA A 7 2.09 -2.21 7.74
C ALA A 7 2.18 -1.47 6.40
N ALA A 8 1.06 -1.33 5.67
CA ALA A 8 1.05 -0.65 4.38
C ALA A 8 0.59 0.81 4.47
N ASP A 9 -0.29 1.18 5.38
CA ASP A 9 -0.59 2.60 5.60
C ASP A 9 -0.81 2.84 7.08
N PRO A 10 0.25 2.79 7.90
CA PRO A 10 0.10 2.86 9.34
C PRO A 10 -0.45 4.21 9.83
N VAL A 11 -0.38 5.26 9.01
CA VAL A 11 -1.01 6.56 9.32
C VAL A 11 -2.50 6.49 8.98
N GLY A 12 -2.86 6.03 7.78
CA GLY A 12 -4.26 5.85 7.36
C GLY A 12 -5.02 4.83 8.22
N ASP A 13 -4.33 3.80 8.70
CA ASP A 13 -4.85 2.79 9.63
C ASP A 13 -4.92 3.29 11.09
N GLY A 14 -4.38 4.48 11.38
CA GLY A 14 -4.39 5.08 12.72
C GLY A 14 -3.44 4.41 13.72
N LEU A 15 -2.49 3.61 13.26
CA LEU A 15 -1.48 2.95 14.10
C LEU A 15 -0.44 3.93 14.64
N VAL A 16 -0.12 4.99 13.88
CA VAL A 16 0.86 6.02 14.25
C VAL A 16 0.40 7.41 13.83
N ALA A 17 0.85 8.46 14.52
CA ALA A 17 0.49 9.84 14.20
C ALA A 17 1.18 10.37 12.92
N SER A 18 2.42 9.92 12.66
CA SER A 18 3.17 10.22 11.44
C SER A 18 4.33 9.24 11.28
N LEU A 19 4.83 9.06 10.05
CA LEU A 19 5.99 8.19 9.79
C LEU A 19 7.28 8.74 10.41
N ALA A 20 7.50 10.06 10.36
CA ALA A 20 8.71 10.68 10.92
C ALA A 20 8.69 10.72 12.46
N ARG A 21 7.50 10.79 13.07
CA ARG A 21 7.28 10.85 14.52
C ARG A 21 6.02 10.06 14.89
N PRO A 22 6.14 8.76 15.24
CA PRO A 22 4.98 7.90 15.50
C PRO A 22 4.10 8.31 16.69
N GLY A 23 4.69 8.96 17.69
CA GLY A 23 3.95 9.55 18.82
C GLY A 23 3.64 8.62 20.00
N GLY A 24 4.19 7.40 20.04
CA GLY A 24 3.93 6.43 21.10
C GLY A 24 5.00 5.32 21.17
N ASN A 25 4.60 4.12 21.60
CA ASN A 25 5.46 2.94 21.68
C ASN A 25 5.49 2.08 20.40
N VAL A 26 4.84 2.53 19.33
CA VAL A 26 4.77 1.85 18.03
C VAL A 26 5.82 2.45 17.09
N THR A 27 6.59 1.59 16.44
CA THR A 27 7.57 1.92 15.39
C THR A 27 7.61 0.79 14.37
N GLY A 28 8.33 0.93 13.26
CA GLY A 28 8.51 -0.16 12.29
C GLY A 28 8.65 0.33 10.86
N THR A 29 8.18 -0.50 9.93
CA THR A 29 8.34 -0.28 8.49
C THR A 29 7.01 -0.12 7.80
N ASP A 30 6.89 0.95 7.02
CA ASP A 30 5.86 1.12 6.00
C ASP A 30 6.24 0.33 4.75
N THR A 31 5.32 -0.49 4.26
CA THR A 31 5.49 -1.40 3.12
C THR A 31 4.83 -0.90 1.86
N LEU A 32 4.04 0.18 1.92
CA LEU A 32 3.48 0.74 0.72
C LEU A 32 4.57 1.49 -0.04
N PRO A 33 4.74 1.19 -1.34
CA PRO A 33 5.69 1.92 -2.16
C PRO A 33 5.35 3.40 -2.15
N SER A 34 6.36 4.24 -2.00
CA SER A 34 6.17 5.68 -2.09
C SER A 34 5.60 6.06 -3.46
N PRO A 35 4.85 7.17 -3.60
CA PRO A 35 4.27 7.58 -4.88
C PRO A 35 5.30 7.67 -6.02
N GLU A 36 6.55 8.00 -5.71
CA GLU A 36 7.66 8.08 -6.66
C GLU A 36 7.97 6.74 -7.32
N PHE A 37 7.72 5.61 -6.65
CA PHE A 37 7.86 4.29 -7.25
C PHE A 37 6.94 4.12 -8.46
N SER A 38 5.73 4.69 -8.42
CA SER A 38 4.80 4.59 -9.55
C SER A 38 5.35 5.23 -10.82
N GLN A 39 6.13 6.31 -10.68
CA GLN A 39 6.82 6.93 -11.81
C GLN A 39 7.89 6.00 -12.37
N LYS A 40 8.69 5.37 -11.49
CA LYS A 40 9.75 4.45 -11.92
C LYS A 40 9.21 3.20 -12.60
N TRP A 41 8.10 2.65 -12.10
CA TRP A 41 7.40 1.54 -12.75
C TRP A 41 6.90 1.90 -14.15
N LEU A 42 6.39 3.12 -14.34
CA LEU A 42 5.94 3.58 -15.65
C LEU A 42 7.10 3.85 -16.60
N GLU A 43 8.22 4.39 -16.11
CA GLU A 43 9.46 4.52 -16.88
C GLU A 43 9.94 3.15 -17.37
N PHE A 44 10.04 2.17 -16.46
CA PHE A 44 10.42 0.81 -16.80
C PHE A 44 9.46 0.16 -17.81
N LEU A 45 8.15 0.39 -17.69
CA LEU A 45 7.15 -0.07 -18.66
C LEU A 45 7.36 0.55 -20.05
N LYS A 46 7.74 1.83 -20.14
CA LYS A 46 8.04 2.48 -21.41
C LYS A 46 9.28 1.88 -22.08
N ASP A 47 10.29 1.54 -21.29
CA ASP A 47 11.50 0.89 -21.80
C ASP A 47 11.20 -0.54 -22.30
N ALA A 48 10.42 -1.31 -21.53
CA ALA A 48 10.08 -2.69 -21.85
C ALA A 48 9.04 -2.81 -22.99
N ALA A 49 8.09 -1.88 -23.08
CA ALA A 49 7.00 -1.88 -24.04
C ALA A 49 6.79 -0.49 -24.67
N PRO A 50 7.71 -0.02 -25.54
CA PRO A 50 7.73 1.36 -26.04
C PRO A 50 6.55 1.75 -26.92
N ARG A 51 5.77 0.78 -27.42
CA ARG A 51 4.54 1.03 -28.21
C ARG A 51 3.26 1.00 -27.38
N ALA A 52 3.35 0.70 -26.08
CA ALA A 52 2.19 0.70 -25.21
C ALA A 52 1.67 2.15 -25.04
N SER A 53 0.42 2.39 -25.46
CA SER A 53 -0.23 3.69 -25.36
C SER A 53 -1.23 3.77 -24.20
N ARG A 54 -1.53 2.64 -23.56
CA ARG A 54 -2.46 2.52 -22.43
C ARG A 54 -1.90 1.53 -21.40
N VAL A 55 -1.96 1.92 -20.13
CA VAL A 55 -1.56 1.09 -18.99
C VAL A 55 -2.73 1.03 -18.02
N ALA A 56 -3.14 -0.18 -17.65
CA ALA A 56 -4.16 -0.39 -16.64
C ALA A 56 -3.49 -0.71 -15.29
N GLY A 57 -3.83 0.04 -14.25
CA GLY A 57 -3.45 -0.26 -12.87
C GLY A 57 -4.61 -0.95 -12.16
N ALA A 58 -4.36 -2.11 -11.54
CA ALA A 58 -5.33 -2.75 -10.65
C ALA A 58 -4.92 -2.46 -9.20
N HIS A 59 -5.81 -1.83 -8.45
CA HIS A 59 -5.69 -1.72 -7.00
C HIS A 59 -6.81 -2.52 -6.34
N GLY A 60 -6.50 -3.22 -5.25
CA GLY A 60 -7.33 -4.29 -4.72
C GLY A 60 -8.68 -3.84 -4.13
N ALA A 61 -9.72 -3.73 -4.95
CA ALA A 61 -11.11 -3.78 -4.48
C ALA A 61 -11.59 -5.24 -4.20
N ALA A 62 -10.89 -6.24 -4.73
CA ALA A 62 -11.26 -7.66 -4.62
C ALA A 62 -11.07 -8.23 -3.20
N ARG A 63 -10.17 -7.67 -2.39
CA ARG A 63 -9.96 -8.09 -1.00
C ARG A 63 -11.12 -7.68 -0.10
N ALA A 64 -11.65 -6.46 -0.30
CA ALA A 64 -12.86 -5.98 0.36
C ALA A 64 -14.10 -6.79 -0.04
N GLN A 65 -14.25 -7.14 -1.32
CA GLN A 65 -15.39 -7.93 -1.80
C GLN A 65 -15.35 -9.40 -1.36
N SER A 66 -14.15 -10.02 -1.27
CA SER A 66 -14.01 -11.39 -0.79
C SER A 66 -14.17 -11.52 0.73
N GLN A 67 -13.77 -10.50 1.51
CA GLN A 67 -14.06 -10.44 2.95
C GLN A 67 -15.55 -10.15 3.22
N ALA A 68 -16.17 -9.23 2.47
CA ALA A 68 -17.59 -8.94 2.58
C ALA A 68 -18.48 -10.15 2.22
N ARG A 69 -18.11 -10.94 1.20
CA ARG A 69 -18.82 -12.19 0.86
C ARG A 69 -18.70 -13.25 1.95
N ARG A 70 -17.53 -13.44 2.55
CA ARG A 70 -17.35 -14.41 3.66
C ARG A 70 -18.08 -14.02 4.95
N ALA A 71 -18.24 -12.72 5.21
CA ALA A 71 -18.98 -12.23 6.37
C ALA A 71 -20.51 -12.32 6.22
N ALA A 72 -21.01 -12.48 4.99
CA ALA A 72 -22.44 -12.68 4.71
C ALA A 72 -22.86 -14.17 4.70
N ASP A 73 -21.89 -15.09 4.66
CA ASP A 73 -22.08 -16.53 4.56
C ASP A 73 -21.87 -17.27 5.91
N GLY A 74 -21.81 -16.55 7.04
CA GLY A 74 -21.66 -17.09 8.39
C GLY A 74 -22.57 -16.39 9.39
#